data_AF-A0A5Q4EB67-F1
#
_entry.id   AF-A0A5Q4EB67-F1
#
_cell.length_a   1.000
_cell.length_b   1.000
_cell.length_c   1.000
_cell.angle_alpha   90.00
_cell.angle_beta   90.00
_cell.angle_gamma   90.00
#
_symmetry.space_group_name_H-M   'P 1'
#
loop_
_entity.id
_entity.type
_entity.pdbx_description
1 polymer ?
#
loop_
_entity_poly.entity_id
_entity_poly.type
_entity_poly.pdbx_seq_one_letter_code
_entity_poly.pdbx_strand_id
1 'polypeptide(L)'
;METPMSNPRTESDNYDPNIIPAETAARKEREGGLYKQVNDEDAGESIDTTGGATVDREGLANNYPIEPEMYINEPGDLREQAEAEKVERQAELRRANQTDERGKVTSGSDDRGKGVGQI
;
A
#
# COMPACT_ATOMS: atom_id res chain seq x y z
N MET A 1 26.76 1.90 0.10
CA MET A 1 26.11 1.44 -1.13
C MET A 1 24.81 0.79 -0.70
N GLU A 2 23.72 1.55 -0.70
CA GLU A 2 22.38 1.02 -0.45
C GLU A 2 21.93 0.26 -1.70
N THR A 3 21.63 -1.02 -1.55
CA THR A 3 20.96 -1.83 -2.58
C THR A 3 19.54 -1.31 -2.76
N PRO A 4 19.09 -0.94 -3.97
CA PRO A 4 17.68 -0.63 -4.18
C PRO A 4 16.89 -1.90 -3.87
N MET A 5 15.93 -1.79 -2.95
CA MET A 5 15.01 -2.86 -2.61
C MET A 5 14.31 -3.32 -3.90
N SER A 6 14.64 -4.52 -4.40
CA SER A 6 13.90 -5.13 -5.51
C SER A 6 12.44 -5.26 -5.07
N ASN A 7 11.57 -4.47 -5.68
CA ASN A 7 10.14 -4.61 -5.48
C ASN A 7 9.69 -5.79 -6.34
N PRO A 8 9.16 -6.89 -5.80
CA PRO A 8 8.74 -8.05 -6.60
C PRO A 8 7.66 -7.72 -7.65
N ARG A 9 7.04 -6.52 -7.57
CA ARG A 9 6.13 -5.99 -8.58
C ARG A 9 6.80 -5.58 -9.90
N THR A 10 8.11 -5.38 -9.94
CA THR A 10 8.86 -4.93 -11.12
C THR A 10 9.56 -6.05 -11.89
N GLU A 11 9.56 -7.29 -11.41
CA GLU A 11 10.30 -8.39 -12.05
C GLU A 11 9.63 -8.94 -13.31
N SER A 12 8.29 -8.95 -13.41
CA SER A 12 7.58 -9.44 -14.60
C SER A 12 7.09 -8.30 -15.49
N ASP A 13 7.40 -8.40 -16.79
CA ASP A 13 6.99 -7.42 -17.80
C ASP A 13 5.57 -7.55 -18.29
N ASN A 14 4.91 -8.67 -17.97
CA ASN A 14 3.53 -8.95 -18.37
C ASN A 14 2.81 -9.79 -17.31
N TYR A 15 1.51 -9.96 -17.52
CA TYR A 15 0.68 -10.88 -16.74
C TYR A 15 0.91 -12.35 -17.11
N ASP A 16 1.25 -12.63 -18.37
CA ASP A 16 1.70 -13.95 -18.84
C ASP A 16 3.24 -14.03 -18.79
N PRO A 17 3.84 -14.97 -18.04
CA PRO A 17 5.29 -15.15 -17.99
C PRO A 17 5.94 -15.53 -19.33
N ASN A 18 5.17 -16.17 -20.23
CA ASN A 18 5.70 -16.74 -21.47
C ASN A 18 5.47 -15.85 -22.70
N ILE A 19 4.71 -14.76 -22.54
CA ILE A 19 4.35 -13.87 -23.65
C ILE A 19 4.74 -12.45 -23.28
N ILE A 20 5.59 -11.86 -24.12
CA ILE A 20 5.90 -10.44 -24.07
C ILE A 20 5.30 -9.80 -25.33
N PRO A 21 4.27 -8.94 -25.20
CA PRO A 21 3.74 -8.17 -26.31
C PRO A 21 4.84 -7.34 -26.95
N ALA A 22 4.80 -7.24 -28.28
CA ALA A 22 5.77 -6.45 -29.03
C ALA A 22 5.79 -4.98 -28.60
N GLU A 23 4.63 -4.44 -28.21
CA GLU A 23 4.49 -3.08 -27.69
C GLU A 23 5.25 -2.89 -26.38
N THR A 24 5.06 -3.77 -25.40
CA THR A 24 5.75 -3.76 -24.11
C THR A 24 7.26 -3.85 -24.27
N ALA A 25 7.72 -4.74 -25.16
CA ALA A 25 9.15 -4.88 -25.46
C ALA A 25 9.75 -3.61 -26.09
N ALA A 26 9.10 -3.06 -27.12
CA ALA A 26 9.55 -1.84 -27.79
C ALA A 26 9.52 -0.63 -26.83
N ARG A 27 8.53 -0.58 -25.95
CA ARG A 27 8.40 0.46 -24.94
C ARG A 27 9.50 0.40 -23.90
N LYS A 28 9.83 -0.80 -23.41
CA LYS A 28 10.95 -1.02 -22.48
C LYS A 28 12.29 -0.58 -23.07
N GLU A 29 12.53 -0.87 -24.36
CA GLU A 29 13.74 -0.41 -25.06
C GLU A 29 13.78 1.11 -25.18
N ARG A 30 12.65 1.74 -25.52
CA ARG A 30 12.54 3.19 -25.67
C ARG A 30 12.66 3.96 -24.36
N GLU A 31 12.04 3.46 -23.29
CA GLU A 31 11.92 4.15 -21.99
C GLU A 31 13.05 3.78 -21.03
N GLY A 32 13.70 2.64 -21.23
CA GLY A 32 14.88 2.22 -20.49
C GLY A 32 14.66 2.25 -18.98
N GLY A 33 15.47 3.06 -18.28
CA GLY A 33 15.38 3.21 -16.82
C GLY A 33 14.10 3.86 -16.31
N LEU A 34 13.38 4.61 -17.15
CA LEU A 34 12.10 5.23 -16.79
C LEU A 34 10.90 4.29 -17.00
N TYR A 35 11.13 3.09 -17.54
CA TYR A 35 10.08 2.12 -17.76
C TYR A 35 9.46 1.69 -16.41
N LYS A 36 8.11 1.71 -16.37
CA LYS A 36 7.31 1.41 -15.16
C LYS A 36 7.54 2.32 -13.97
N GLN A 37 8.10 3.51 -14.17
CA GLN A 37 8.21 4.50 -13.12
C GLN A 37 6.95 5.36 -13.09
N VAL A 38 6.40 5.55 -11.88
CA VAL A 38 5.48 6.66 -11.65
C VAL A 38 6.33 7.92 -11.65
N ASN A 39 5.87 8.99 -12.28
CA ASN A 39 6.56 10.27 -12.18
C ASN A 39 6.47 10.72 -10.72
N ASP A 40 7.59 10.63 -10.01
CA ASP A 40 7.81 11.42 -8.81
C ASP A 40 8.14 12.82 -9.32
N GLU A 41 7.12 13.61 -9.67
CA GLU A 41 7.34 15.05 -9.69
C GLU A 41 7.80 15.43 -8.29
N ASP A 42 8.97 16.08 -8.18
CA ASP A 42 9.44 16.71 -6.96
C ASP A 42 8.36 17.72 -6.54
N ALA A 43 7.36 17.24 -5.80
CA ALA A 43 6.43 18.07 -5.08
C ALA A 43 7.30 18.84 -4.10
N GLY A 44 7.68 20.07 -4.47
CA GLY A 44 8.27 21.03 -3.55
C GLY A 44 7.26 21.36 -2.44
N GLU A 45 7.25 22.59 -1.95
CA GLU A 45 6.17 23.05 -1.04
C GLU A 45 4.76 23.10 -1.70
N SER A 46 4.59 22.53 -2.90
CA SER A 46 3.34 22.51 -3.67
C SER A 46 2.48 21.26 -3.41
N ILE A 47 1.21 21.35 -3.81
CA ILE A 47 0.21 20.29 -3.72
C ILE A 47 0.72 19.01 -4.42
N ASP A 48 0.73 17.88 -3.69
CA ASP A 48 1.00 16.55 -4.25
C ASP A 48 -0.13 16.16 -5.21
N THR A 49 0.19 16.12 -6.50
CA THR A 49 -0.73 15.69 -7.58
C THR A 49 -0.43 14.27 -8.08
N THR A 50 0.62 13.62 -7.57
CA THR A 50 1.09 12.31 -8.03
C THR A 50 0.64 11.18 -7.13
N GLY A 51 0.11 11.46 -5.93
CA GLY A 51 -0.38 10.44 -4.99
C GLY A 51 -1.35 9.42 -5.59
N GLY A 52 -2.15 9.81 -6.61
CA GLY A 52 -3.10 8.94 -7.33
C GLY A 52 -2.53 8.18 -8.52
N ALA A 53 -1.30 8.48 -8.92
CA ALA A 53 -0.66 7.90 -10.08
C ALA A 53 -0.13 6.48 -9.77
N THR A 54 -0.48 5.53 -10.62
CA THR A 54 -0.04 4.14 -10.50
C THR A 54 0.37 3.61 -11.87
N VAL A 55 1.32 2.66 -11.90
CA VAL A 55 1.69 1.95 -13.11
C VAL A 55 1.45 0.46 -12.94
N ASP A 56 0.85 -0.17 -13.94
CA ASP A 56 0.57 -1.60 -13.93
C ASP A 56 1.79 -2.47 -14.32
N ARG A 57 1.58 -3.79 -14.43
CA ARG A 57 2.66 -4.74 -14.75
C ARG A 57 3.17 -4.65 -16.19
N GLU A 58 2.39 -4.08 -17.10
CA GLU A 58 2.74 -3.90 -18.52
C GLU A 58 3.22 -2.46 -18.78
N GLY A 59 3.24 -1.62 -17.75
CA GLY A 59 3.68 -0.23 -17.83
C GLY A 59 2.56 0.77 -18.11
N LEU A 60 1.28 0.38 -18.12
CA LEU A 60 0.16 1.29 -18.31
C LEU A 60 0.01 2.22 -17.09
N ALA A 61 0.06 3.52 -17.36
CA ALA A 61 -0.14 4.54 -16.34
C ALA A 61 -1.64 4.76 -16.11
N ASN A 62 -2.04 4.73 -14.84
CA ASN A 62 -3.39 5.00 -14.37
C ASN A 62 -3.34 6.16 -13.36
N ASN A 63 -4.34 7.03 -13.39
CA ASN A 63 -4.49 8.11 -12.41
C ASN A 63 -5.84 7.95 -11.70
N TYR A 64 -5.79 7.66 -10.40
CA TYR A 64 -6.97 7.54 -9.57
C TYR A 64 -7.19 8.85 -8.79
N PRO A 65 -8.42 9.40 -8.78
CA PRO A 65 -8.71 10.55 -7.94
C PRO A 65 -8.54 10.19 -6.47
N ILE A 66 -7.73 10.96 -5.76
CA ILE A 66 -7.55 10.87 -4.31
C ILE A 66 -8.20 12.08 -3.67
N GLU A 67 -8.94 11.85 -2.59
CA GLU A 67 -9.50 12.92 -1.79
C GLU A 67 -8.38 13.65 -1.04
N PRO A 68 -8.36 15.00 -1.08
CA PRO A 68 -7.38 15.76 -0.33
C PRO A 68 -7.57 15.57 1.17
N GLU A 69 -6.50 15.78 1.94
CA GLU A 69 -6.57 15.76 3.39
C GLU A 69 -7.58 16.80 3.90
N MET A 70 -8.54 16.38 4.73
CA MET A 70 -9.40 17.33 5.44
C MET A 70 -8.62 17.98 6.59
N TYR A 71 -8.79 19.28 6.77
CA TYR A 71 -8.10 20.05 7.81
C TYR A 71 -9.09 20.57 8.84
N ILE A 72 -8.68 20.57 10.12
CA ILE A 72 -9.45 21.18 11.21
C ILE A 72 -8.96 22.61 11.44
N ASN A 73 -7.65 22.80 11.69
CA ASN A 73 -7.02 24.11 11.85
C ASN A 73 -5.81 24.29 10.93
N GLU A 74 -4.95 23.28 10.83
CA GLU A 74 -3.74 23.30 10.00
C GLU A 74 -3.64 22.06 9.09
N PRO A 75 -2.98 22.20 7.92
CA PRO A 75 -2.66 21.07 7.08
C PRO A 75 -1.90 19.96 7.81
N GLY A 76 -2.49 18.77 7.88
CA GLY A 76 -1.89 17.61 8.53
C GLY A 76 -2.41 17.27 9.93
N ASP A 77 -3.32 18.06 10.51
CA ASP A 77 -3.91 17.80 11.85
C ASP A 77 -4.48 16.39 12.02
N LEU A 78 -5.08 15.84 10.94
CA LEU A 78 -5.68 14.51 10.95
C LEU A 78 -4.68 13.39 10.63
N ARG A 79 -3.47 13.70 10.13
CA ARG A 79 -2.47 12.67 9.79
C ARG A 79 -1.94 12.00 11.05
N GLU A 80 -1.59 12.78 12.08
CA GLU A 80 -1.07 12.25 13.33
C GLU A 80 -2.12 11.35 14.03
N GLN A 81 -3.38 11.77 14.01
CA GLN A 81 -4.49 10.98 14.54
C GLN A 81 -4.71 9.69 13.75
N ALA A 82 -4.71 9.75 12.42
CA ALA A 82 -4.87 8.58 11.57
C ALA A 82 -3.70 7.58 11.70
N GLU A 83 -2.48 8.06 11.92
CA GLU A 83 -1.33 7.21 12.19
C GLU A 83 -1.45 6.50 13.55
N ALA A 84 -1.84 7.23 14.59
CA ALA A 84 -2.11 6.66 15.91
C ALA A 84 -3.21 5.58 15.84
N GLU A 85 -4.32 5.87 15.16
CA GLU A 85 -5.41 4.91 14.95
C GLU A 85 -4.97 3.68 14.16
N LYS A 86 -4.12 3.84 13.13
CA LYS A 86 -3.56 2.69 12.38
C LYS A 86 -2.72 1.79 13.27
N VAL A 87 -1.90 2.36 14.14
CA VAL A 87 -1.06 1.60 15.08
C VAL A 87 -1.93 0.84 16.09
N GLU A 88 -2.94 1.50 16.65
CA GLU A 88 -3.91 0.87 17.55
C GLU A 88 -4.67 -0.25 16.85
N ARG A 89 -5.19 0.00 15.64
CA ARG A 89 -5.89 -0.99 14.81
C ARG A 89 -5.01 -2.20 14.51
N GLN A 90 -3.72 -2.01 14.22
CA GLN A 90 -2.78 -3.11 14.01
C GLN A 90 -2.50 -3.90 15.30
N ALA A 91 -2.48 -3.26 16.47
CA ALA A 91 -2.34 -3.94 17.76
C ALA A 91 -3.60 -4.76 18.09
N GLU A 92 -4.79 -4.19 17.86
CA GLU A 92 -6.08 -4.86 18.01
C GLU A 92 -6.17 -6.10 17.11
N LEU A 93 -5.87 -5.95 15.82
CA LEU A 93 -5.88 -7.08 14.86
C LEU A 93 -4.87 -8.16 15.24
N ARG A 94 -3.69 -7.80 15.75
CA ARG A 94 -2.71 -8.78 16.25
C ARG A 94 -3.25 -9.54 17.45
N ARG A 95 -3.87 -8.86 18.42
CA ARG A 95 -4.50 -9.48 19.58
C ARG A 95 -5.67 -10.39 19.18
N ALA A 96 -6.52 -9.93 18.27
CA ALA A 96 -7.68 -10.68 17.79
C ALA A 96 -7.29 -11.96 17.02
N ASN A 97 -6.21 -11.90 16.22
CA ASN A 97 -5.66 -13.04 15.49
C ASN A 97 -4.79 -13.97 16.37
N GLN A 98 -4.52 -13.61 17.62
CA GLN A 98 -3.74 -14.43 18.53
C GLN A 98 -4.62 -15.55 19.10
N THR A 99 -4.76 -16.64 18.35
CA THR A 99 -5.67 -17.77 18.65
C THR A 99 -5.07 -18.87 19.51
N ASP A 100 -3.80 -18.75 19.92
CA ASP A 100 -3.05 -19.82 20.62
C ASP A 100 -3.33 -19.89 22.14
N GLU A 101 -4.38 -19.24 22.62
CA GLU A 101 -4.72 -19.16 24.04
C GLU A 101 -5.72 -20.22 24.53
N ARG A 102 -5.69 -21.43 23.93
CA ARG A 102 -6.55 -22.52 24.39
C ARG A 102 -6.30 -22.81 25.88
N GLY A 103 -7.34 -22.65 26.70
CA GLY A 103 -7.33 -22.99 28.13
C GLY A 103 -6.88 -21.87 29.07
N LYS A 104 -6.51 -20.68 28.59
CA LYS A 104 -6.25 -19.53 29.46
C LYS A 104 -7.57 -18.88 29.87
N VAL A 105 -7.83 -18.85 31.18
CA VAL A 105 -8.98 -18.18 31.80
C VAL A 105 -8.56 -16.73 32.08
N THR A 106 -9.18 -15.77 31.40
CA THR A 106 -9.01 -14.36 31.74
C THR A 106 -9.97 -14.01 32.89
N SER A 107 -9.49 -13.26 33.89
CA SER A 107 -10.30 -12.84 35.05
C SER A 107 -11.01 -11.50 34.85
N GLY A 108 -10.76 -10.83 33.72
CA GLY A 108 -11.35 -9.54 33.33
C GLY A 108 -12.22 -9.66 32.08
N SER A 109 -11.95 -8.85 31.05
CA SER A 109 -12.62 -8.94 29.74
C SER A 109 -11.95 -9.97 28.82
N ASP A 110 -12.76 -10.64 27.98
CA ASP A 110 -12.32 -11.61 26.97
C ASP A 110 -12.62 -11.06 25.57
N ASP A 111 -11.64 -10.36 24.99
CA ASP A 111 -11.75 -9.70 23.68
C ASP A 111 -11.38 -10.65 22.51
N ARG A 112 -11.23 -11.95 22.76
CA ARG A 112 -10.88 -12.93 21.73
C ARG A 112 -12.07 -13.21 20.82
N GLY A 113 -11.78 -13.47 19.54
CA GLY A 113 -12.79 -13.88 18.56
C GLY A 113 -13.52 -15.14 19.00
N LYS A 114 -14.79 -15.00 19.42
CA LYS A 114 -15.70 -16.11 19.68
C LYS A 114 -15.98 -16.74 18.31
N GLY A 115 -15.39 -17.90 18.04
CA GLY A 115 -15.49 -18.54 16.72
C GLY A 115 -16.93 -18.70 16.22
N VAL A 116 -17.10 -19.03 14.94
CA VAL A 116 -18.42 -19.20 14.32
C VAL A 116 -19.22 -20.29 15.05
N GLY A 117 -20.23 -19.89 15.85
CA GLY A 117 -21.05 -20.84 16.62
C GLY A 117 -21.54 -20.38 18.00
N GLN A 118 -21.28 -19.15 18.44
CA GLN A 118 -21.93 -18.60 19.64
C GLN A 118 -23.00 -17.55 19.26
N ILE A 119 -24.25 -17.84 19.63
CA ILE A 119 -25.36 -16.87 19.73
C ILE A 119 -25.56 -16.59 21.22
#